data_AF-A0A8T7JHA0-F1
#
_entry.id   AF-A0A8T7JHA0-F1
#
_cell.length_a   1.000
_cell.length_b   1.000
_cell.length_c   1.000
_cell.angle_alpha   90.00
_cell.angle_beta   90.00
_cell.angle_gamma   90.00
#
_symmetry.space_group_name_H-M   'P 1'
#
loop_
_entity.id
_entity.type
_entity.pdbx_description
1 polymer ?
#
loop_
_entity_poly.entity_id
_entity_poly.type
_entity_poly.pdbx_seq_one_letter_code
_entity_poly.pdbx_strand_id
1 'polypeptide(L)'
;MSALLQMETEISQHHWMLWISPTKDQIKQIKQLPYSDQQRVLMLHPKKPEQLCNALELAITSGNYQSITLEREIIPTHQQPTLELLAIRNQTHINWLGRRNQMNSASQLTLI
;
A
#
# COMPACT_ATOMS: atom_id res chain seq x y z
N MET A 1 14.32 41.44 -3.59
CA MET A 1 13.14 40.74 -4.14
C MET A 1 13.38 39.26 -4.01
N SER A 2 13.16 38.72 -2.82
CA SER A 2 13.25 37.29 -2.54
C SER A 2 11.91 36.69 -2.94
N ALA A 3 11.86 36.09 -4.13
CA ALA A 3 10.76 35.22 -4.49
C ALA A 3 10.80 34.04 -3.53
N LEU A 4 10.03 34.15 -2.44
CA LEU A 4 9.63 33.02 -1.63
C LEU A 4 9.07 32.00 -2.61
N LEU A 5 9.81 30.92 -2.80
CA LEU A 5 9.31 29.70 -3.40
C LEU A 5 8.18 29.24 -2.46
N GLN A 6 6.99 29.80 -2.67
CA GLN A 6 5.74 29.11 -2.43
C GLN A 6 5.81 27.90 -3.36
N MET A 7 6.49 26.85 -2.88
CA MET A 7 6.14 25.51 -3.28
C MET A 7 4.69 25.39 -2.79
N GLU A 8 3.76 25.74 -3.68
CA GLU A 8 2.44 25.14 -3.67
C GLU A 8 2.73 23.64 -3.53
N THR A 9 2.63 23.14 -2.31
CA THR A 9 2.52 21.72 -2.07
C THR A 9 1.29 21.33 -2.85
N GLU A 10 1.48 20.86 -4.09
CA GLU A 10 0.44 20.24 -4.89
C GLU A 10 -0.31 19.33 -3.94
N ILE A 11 -1.54 19.73 -3.63
CA ILE A 11 -2.38 19.05 -2.68
C ILE A 11 -2.66 17.69 -3.30
N SER A 12 -1.85 16.71 -2.89
CA SER A 12 -1.97 15.27 -3.04
C SER A 12 -3.10 14.85 -3.99
N GLN A 13 -2.77 14.74 -5.29
CA GLN A 13 -3.69 14.14 -6.29
C GLN A 13 -3.99 12.66 -5.98
N HIS A 14 -3.18 12.03 -5.13
CA HIS A 14 -3.45 10.72 -4.56
C HIS A 14 -4.49 10.84 -3.43
N HIS A 15 -5.76 10.61 -3.76
CA HIS A 15 -6.88 10.84 -2.85
C HIS A 15 -7.31 9.58 -2.09
N TRP A 16 -7.08 8.39 -2.66
CA TRP A 16 -7.72 7.16 -2.19
C TRP A 16 -6.79 6.24 -1.41
N MET A 17 -7.31 5.65 -0.33
CA MET A 17 -6.70 4.57 0.43
C MET A 17 -7.44 3.28 0.12
N LEU A 18 -6.79 2.35 -0.57
CA LEU A 18 -7.38 1.06 -0.93
C LEU A 18 -7.08 0.01 0.13
N TRP A 19 -8.11 -0.70 0.58
CA TRP A 19 -8.02 -1.83 1.49
C TRP A 19 -8.46 -3.10 0.79
N ILE A 20 -7.61 -4.12 0.82
CA ILE A 20 -7.87 -5.39 0.14
C ILE A 20 -8.15 -6.45 1.19
N SER A 21 -9.34 -7.05 1.11
CA SER A 21 -9.83 -8.07 2.02
C SER A 21 -9.70 -7.72 3.50
N PRO A 22 -10.14 -6.52 3.97
CA PRO A 22 -10.04 -6.19 5.38
C PRO A 22 -10.90 -7.13 6.24
N THR A 23 -10.39 -7.48 7.43
CA THR A 23 -11.12 -8.30 8.40
C THR A 23 -12.25 -7.50 9.06
N LYS A 24 -13.19 -8.19 9.72
CA LYS A 24 -14.31 -7.52 10.42
C LYS A 24 -13.83 -6.50 11.46
N ASP A 25 -12.71 -6.77 12.13
CA ASP A 25 -12.17 -5.85 13.13
C ASP A 25 -11.44 -4.67 12.50
N GLN A 26 -10.74 -4.87 11.37
CA GLN A 26 -10.18 -3.77 10.58
C GLN A 26 -11.28 -2.86 10.03
N ILE A 27 -12.40 -3.42 9.55
CA ILE A 27 -13.54 -2.62 9.09
C ILE A 27 -14.11 -1.76 10.23
N LYS A 28 -14.18 -2.27 11.46
CA LYS A 28 -14.59 -1.47 12.62
C LYS A 28 -13.62 -0.33 12.89
N GLN A 29 -12.31 -0.58 12.83
CA GLN A 29 -11.28 0.45 13.01
C GLN A 29 -11.35 1.52 11.91
N ILE A 30 -11.54 1.12 10.65
CA ILE A 30 -11.71 2.06 9.54
C ILE A 30 -12.93 2.95 9.77
N LYS A 31 -14.04 2.38 10.26
CA LYS A 31 -15.26 3.13 10.62
C LYS A 31 -15.12 4.02 11.85
N GLN A 32 -14.02 3.93 12.58
CA GLN A 32 -13.71 4.81 13.71
C GLN A 32 -12.80 5.98 13.30
N LEU A 33 -12.28 6.00 12.07
CA LEU A 33 -11.45 7.10 11.56
C LEU A 33 -12.25 8.42 11.48
N PRO A 34 -11.58 9.58 11.47
CA PRO A 34 -12.23 10.86 11.20
C PRO A 34 -13.02 10.82 9.88
N TYR A 35 -14.14 11.53 9.81
CA TYR A 35 -15.05 11.50 8.65
C TYR A 35 -14.36 11.87 7.32
N SER A 36 -13.37 12.78 7.36
CA SER A 36 -12.54 13.16 6.21
C SER A 36 -11.79 11.99 5.58
N ASP A 37 -11.33 11.05 6.42
CA ASP A 37 -10.48 9.95 6.01
C ASP A 37 -11.33 8.75 5.61
N GLN A 38 -12.47 8.55 6.27
CA GLN A 38 -13.44 7.53 5.89
C GLN A 38 -13.93 7.68 4.45
N GLN A 39 -14.19 8.93 4.02
CA GLN A 39 -14.64 9.22 2.65
C GLN A 39 -13.61 8.87 1.59
N ARG A 40 -12.35 8.63 1.98
CA ARG A 40 -11.23 8.33 1.11
C ARG A 40 -10.82 6.86 1.13
N VAL A 41 -11.55 6.01 1.86
CA VAL A 41 -11.25 4.58 1.94
C VAL A 41 -12.09 3.80 0.94
N LEU A 42 -11.42 3.05 0.07
CA LEU A 42 -12.04 2.06 -0.80
C LEU A 42 -11.74 0.65 -0.29
N MET A 43 -12.73 -0.23 -0.31
CA MET A 43 -12.58 -1.63 0.09
C MET A 43 -12.82 -2.54 -1.10
N LEU A 44 -11.88 -3.46 -1.33
CA LEU A 44 -11.95 -4.46 -2.40
C LEU A 44 -11.89 -5.87 -1.78
N HIS A 45 -12.84 -6.73 -2.15
CA HIS A 45 -12.81 -8.15 -1.82
C HIS A 45 -12.66 -8.96 -3.11
N PRO A 46 -11.43 -9.26 -3.56
CA PRO A 46 -11.20 -10.00 -4.78
C PRO A 46 -11.72 -11.43 -4.66
N LYS A 47 -12.58 -11.85 -5.60
CA LYS A 47 -13.07 -13.23 -5.70
C LYS A 47 -12.06 -14.19 -6.35
N LYS A 48 -11.13 -13.65 -7.14
CA LYS A 48 -10.11 -14.39 -7.87
C LYS A 48 -8.73 -13.81 -7.52
N PRO A 49 -7.91 -14.48 -6.69
CA PRO A 49 -6.61 -13.96 -6.28
C PRO A 49 -5.64 -13.81 -7.45
N GLU A 50 -5.77 -14.65 -8.49
CA GLU A 50 -4.94 -14.63 -9.69
C GLU A 50 -5.02 -13.30 -10.47
N GLN A 51 -6.17 -12.62 -10.40
CA GLN A 51 -6.38 -11.34 -11.09
C GLN A 51 -5.96 -10.14 -10.25
N LEU A 52 -5.66 -10.35 -8.97
CA LEU A 52 -5.37 -9.28 -8.03
C LEU A 52 -4.08 -8.55 -8.37
N CYS A 53 -3.03 -9.28 -8.77
CA CYS A 53 -1.75 -8.68 -9.08
C CYS A 53 -1.86 -7.71 -10.26
N ASN A 54 -2.50 -8.12 -11.36
CA ASN A 54 -2.71 -7.24 -12.52
C ASN A 54 -3.60 -6.04 -12.16
N ALA A 55 -4.62 -6.24 -11.33
CA ALA A 55 -5.47 -5.16 -10.85
C ALA A 55 -4.70 -4.16 -9.95
N LEU A 56 -3.78 -4.65 -9.13
CA LEU A 56 -2.89 -3.83 -8.31
C LEU A 56 -1.91 -3.03 -9.15
N GLU A 57 -1.30 -3.64 -10.16
CA GLU A 57 -0.44 -2.93 -11.10
C GLU A 57 -1.19 -1.80 -11.80
N LEU A 58 -2.42 -2.06 -12.25
CA LEU A 58 -3.27 -1.05 -12.87
C LEU A 58 -3.69 0.04 -11.86
N ALA A 59 -4.01 -0.33 -10.63
CA ALA A 59 -4.34 0.61 -9.57
C ALA A 59 -3.16 1.55 -9.28
N ILE A 60 -1.96 1.00 -9.09
CA ILE A 60 -0.73 1.77 -8.84
C ILE A 60 -0.43 2.70 -10.02
N THR A 61 -0.50 2.19 -11.26
CA THR A 61 -0.21 3.00 -12.45
C THR A 61 -1.27 4.05 -12.76
N SER A 62 -2.48 3.93 -12.20
CA SER A 62 -3.53 4.94 -12.34
C SER A 62 -3.25 6.24 -11.60
N GLY A 63 -2.33 6.24 -10.62
CA GLY A 63 -1.98 7.44 -9.84
C GLY A 63 -3.06 7.95 -8.89
N ASN A 64 -4.17 7.23 -8.72
CA ASN A 64 -5.29 7.69 -7.90
C ASN A 64 -5.16 7.32 -6.40
N TYR A 65 -4.28 6.37 -6.09
CA TYR A 65 -4.18 5.78 -4.76
C TYR A 65 -2.95 6.29 -4.03
N GLN A 66 -3.17 6.83 -2.83
CA GLN A 66 -2.09 7.22 -1.92
C GLN A 66 -1.50 5.99 -1.24
N SER A 67 -2.37 5.07 -0.84
CA SER A 67 -1.95 3.83 -0.20
C SER A 67 -2.82 2.65 -0.57
N ILE A 68 -2.20 1.47 -0.56
CA ILE A 68 -2.85 0.18 -0.75
C ILE A 68 -2.45 -0.72 0.41
N THR A 69 -3.43 -1.13 1.21
CA THR A 69 -3.25 -1.99 2.37
C THR A 69 -3.77 -3.38 2.07
N LEU A 70 -2.92 -4.39 2.26
CA LEU A 70 -3.26 -5.79 1.99
C LEU A 70 -2.43 -6.76 2.81
N GLU A 71 -2.95 -7.97 3.02
CA GLU A 71 -2.19 -9.06 3.59
C GLU A 71 -1.16 -9.59 2.60
N ARG A 72 0.07 -9.82 3.08
CA ARG A 72 1.19 -10.27 2.26
C ARG A 72 0.95 -11.65 1.65
N GLU A 73 0.23 -12.51 2.34
CA GLU A 73 -0.04 -13.90 1.93
C GLU A 73 -0.95 -14.00 0.70
N ILE A 74 -1.73 -12.96 0.40
CA ILE A 74 -2.65 -12.93 -0.75
C ILE A 74 -1.87 -12.81 -2.07
N ILE A 75 -0.66 -12.23 -2.04
CA ILE A 75 0.19 -12.02 -3.22
C ILE A 75 1.34 -13.02 -3.22
N PRO A 76 1.56 -13.74 -4.33
CA PRO A 76 2.71 -14.64 -4.47
C PRO A 76 4.04 -13.92 -4.21
N THR A 77 4.95 -14.55 -3.46
CA THR A 77 6.22 -13.96 -3.01
C THR A 77 7.08 -13.40 -4.14
N HIS A 78 7.06 -14.01 -5.32
CA HIS A 78 7.84 -13.55 -6.48
C HIS A 78 7.31 -12.25 -7.09
N GLN A 79 6.05 -11.90 -6.88
CA GLN A 79 5.43 -10.68 -7.42
C GLN A 79 5.48 -9.49 -6.45
N GLN A 80 5.68 -9.75 -5.15
CA GLN A 80 5.74 -8.70 -4.13
C GLN A 80 6.83 -7.64 -4.41
N PRO A 81 8.09 -8.01 -4.77
CA PRO A 81 9.13 -7.02 -5.05
C PRO A 81 8.81 -6.14 -6.25
N THR A 82 8.21 -6.73 -7.30
CA THR A 82 7.81 -6.00 -8.51
C THR A 82 6.74 -4.96 -8.19
N LEU A 83 5.73 -5.34 -7.40
CA LEU A 83 4.69 -4.41 -6.93
C LEU A 83 5.26 -3.30 -6.04
N GLU A 84 6.18 -3.63 -5.13
CA GLU A 84 6.87 -2.64 -4.28
C GLU A 84 7.63 -1.61 -5.13
N LEU A 85 8.38 -2.06 -6.15
CA LEU A 85 9.10 -1.16 -7.06
C LEU A 85 8.15 -0.29 -7.88
N LEU A 86 7.04 -0.85 -8.38
CA LEU A 86 6.02 -0.09 -9.10
C LEU A 86 5.37 0.96 -8.20
N ALA A 87 5.09 0.63 -6.95
CA ALA A 87 4.50 1.55 -5.99
C ALA A 87 5.43 2.72 -5.67
N ILE A 88 6.72 2.45 -5.44
CA ILE A 88 7.74 3.49 -5.25
C ILE A 88 7.80 4.44 -6.45
N ARG A 89 7.81 3.89 -7.67
CA ARG A 89 7.84 4.68 -8.91
C ARG A 89 6.64 5.61 -9.04
N ASN A 90 5.46 5.16 -8.62
CA ASN A 90 4.20 5.91 -8.75
C ASN A 90 3.77 6.60 -7.45
N GLN A 91 4.70 6.81 -6.50
CA GLN A 91 4.42 7.50 -5.23
C GLN A 91 3.23 6.91 -4.44
N THR A 92 2.98 5.62 -4.62
CA THR A 92 1.94 4.87 -3.92
C THR A 92 2.56 4.10 -2.76
N HIS A 93 1.96 4.13 -1.58
CA HIS A 93 2.44 3.37 -0.43
C HIS A 93 1.76 2.00 -0.33
N ILE A 94 2.54 0.90 -0.35
CA ILE A 94 1.99 -0.43 -0.04
C ILE A 94 2.20 -0.75 1.43
N ASN A 95 1.09 -0.94 2.15
CA ASN A 95 1.08 -1.38 3.54
C ASN A 95 0.83 -2.88 3.60
N TRP A 96 1.90 -3.64 3.82
CA TRP A 96 1.81 -5.09 3.99
C TRP A 96 1.39 -5.45 5.41
N LEU A 97 0.27 -6.14 5.53
CA LEU A 97 -0.17 -6.77 6.77
C LEU A 97 0.40 -8.19 6.86
N GLY A 98 0.88 -8.56 8.04
CA GLY A 98 1.52 -9.86 8.29
C GLY A 98 3.05 -9.78 8.42
N ARG A 99 3.65 -10.81 9.02
CA ARG A 99 5.10 -10.84 9.25
C ARG A 99 5.83 -11.26 7.97
N ARG A 100 6.83 -10.47 7.56
CA ARG A 100 7.88 -10.97 6.67
C ARG A 100 8.70 -11.94 7.50
N ASN A 101 8.75 -13.22 7.13
CA ASN A 101 9.77 -14.11 7.67
C ASN A 101 11.11 -13.57 7.20
N GLN A 102 11.75 -12.73 8.03
CA GLN A 102 13.11 -12.30 7.81
C GLN A 102 13.97 -13.56 7.94
N MET A 103 14.42 -14.07 6.80
CA MET A 103 15.46 -15.08 6.78
C MET A 103 16.71 -14.40 7.34
N ASN A 104 17.04 -14.73 8.58
CA ASN A 104 18.23 -14.28 9.29
C ASN A 104 19.48 -14.87 8.62
N SER A 105 19.86 -14.36 7.44
CA SER A 105 21.15 -14.66 6.81
C SER A 105 22.30 -13.87 7.47
N ALA A 106 22.02 -13.10 8.52
CA ALA A 106 23.01 -12.31 9.28
C ALA A 106 23.38 -12.92 10.65
N SER A 107 22.84 -14.10 11.01
CA SER A 107 23.18 -14.79 12.28
C SER A 107 24.40 -15.70 12.20
N GLN A 108 25.15 -15.70 11.09
CA GLN A 108 26.32 -16.57 10.87
C GLN A 108 27.66 -15.81 10.73
N LEU A 109 27.81 -14.69 11.43
CA LEU A 109 29.15 -14.14 11.69
C LEU A 109 29.43 -14.20 13.19
N THR A 110 29.67 -15.41 13.68
CA THR A 110 30.45 -15.59 14.91
C THR A 110 31.89 -15.28 14.55
N LEU A 111 32.36 -14.07 14.92
CA LEU A 111 33.80 -13.81 15.01
C LEU A 111 34.33 -14.64 16.18
N ILE A 112 35.16 -15.65 15.87
CA ILE A 112 36.06 -16.31 16.83
C ILE A 112 37.32 -15.45 16.92
#